data_AF-A0A8J6T0S2-F1
#
_entry.id   AF-A0A8J6T0S2-F1
#
_cell.length_a   1.000
_cell.length_b   1.000
_cell.length_c   1.000
_cell.angle_alpha   90.00
_cell.angle_beta   90.00
_cell.angle_gamma   90.00
#
_symmetry.space_group_name_H-M   'P 1'
#
loop_
_entity.id
_entity.type
_entity.pdbx_description
1 polymer ?
#
loop_
_entity_poly.entity_id
_entity_poly.type
_entity_poly.pdbx_seq_one_letter_code
_entity_poly.pdbx_strand_id
1 'polypeptide(L)'
;MKSSSYEQRKTALIEEITAAFDGVSRQEGVTLHEATVIDNYGSLEERALARTQDTEDKWQNVPDRDIRFTNAVLSFLDPKGFHYYIPAYVVWYLRNIDNEDPEFWSNTFSSVIFHLSAGVHDDVGEYYLSKFKLFTLEQAKAIAHFLVFEAEREDAAQIAYKQQWRKSMSKEGFSPEELDDAWPEGEKFRIERGLPENDARRALERYWGQFL
;
A
#
# COMPACT_ATOMS: atom_id res chain seq x y z
N MET A 1 -1.22 21.62 8.70
CA MET A 1 0.19 21.66 8.25
C MET A 1 0.87 20.40 8.74
N LYS A 2 1.39 19.58 7.83
CA LYS A 2 2.17 18.38 8.17
C LYS A 2 3.50 18.82 8.78
N SER A 3 4.04 18.04 9.71
CA SER A 3 5.31 18.39 10.35
C SER A 3 6.44 18.28 9.33
N SER A 4 7.48 19.11 9.46
CA SER A 4 8.70 18.99 8.66
C SER A 4 9.29 17.58 8.71
N SER A 5 9.12 16.89 9.85
CA SER A 5 9.58 15.51 10.05
C SER A 5 8.80 14.48 9.22
N TYR A 6 7.49 14.67 9.02
CA TYR A 6 6.67 13.77 8.21
C TYR A 6 7.11 13.77 6.74
N GLU A 7 7.24 14.96 6.14
CA GLU A 7 7.66 15.09 4.75
C GLU A 7 9.09 14.58 4.53
N GLN A 8 10.00 14.86 5.48
CA GLN A 8 11.37 14.32 5.44
C GLN A 8 11.40 12.80 5.44
N ARG A 9 10.59 12.14 6.29
CA ARG A 9 10.48 10.68 6.30
C ARG A 9 9.94 10.14 4.98
N LYS A 10 8.93 10.79 4.41
CA LYS A 10 8.34 10.42 3.12
C LYS A 10 9.36 10.50 2.00
N THR A 11 10.13 11.59 1.92
CA THR A 11 11.23 11.74 0.95
C THR A 11 12.31 10.70 1.15
N ALA A 12 12.75 10.46 2.39
CA ALA A 12 13.77 9.46 2.69
C ALA A 12 13.34 8.04 2.29
N LEU A 13 12.07 7.69 2.50
CA LEU A 13 11.52 6.40 2.05
C LEU A 13 11.50 6.28 0.53
N ILE A 14 11.12 7.34 -0.19
CA ILE A 14 11.18 7.34 -1.66
C ILE A 14 12.62 7.09 -2.13
N GLU A 15 13.60 7.74 -1.52
CA GLU A 15 15.03 7.55 -1.83
C GLU A 15 15.49 6.12 -1.52
N GLU A 16 15.14 5.59 -0.35
CA GLU A 16 15.46 4.23 0.07
C GLU A 16 14.89 3.18 -0.90
N ILE A 17 13.60 3.27 -1.21
CA ILE A 17 12.93 2.35 -2.15
C ILE A 17 13.55 2.47 -3.53
N THR A 18 13.83 3.70 -3.98
CA THR A 18 14.44 3.93 -5.29
C THR A 18 15.83 3.27 -5.36
N ALA A 19 16.63 3.37 -4.30
CA ALA A 19 17.95 2.76 -4.24
C ALA A 19 17.88 1.23 -4.14
N ALA A 20 16.99 0.69 -3.29
CA ALA A 20 16.87 -0.76 -3.07
C ALA A 20 16.37 -1.51 -4.31
N PHE A 21 15.55 -0.87 -5.14
CA PHE A 21 15.01 -1.44 -6.37
C PHE A 21 15.72 -0.93 -7.63
N ASP A 22 16.83 -0.20 -7.53
CA ASP A 22 17.56 0.24 -8.72
C ASP A 22 18.05 -0.96 -9.55
N GLY A 23 17.94 -0.83 -10.88
CA GLY A 23 18.30 -1.89 -11.81
C GLY A 23 17.37 -3.11 -11.85
N VAL A 24 16.25 -3.14 -11.10
CA VAL A 24 15.25 -4.21 -11.23
C VAL A 24 14.67 -4.20 -12.64
N SER A 25 14.74 -5.33 -13.33
CA SER A 25 14.21 -5.55 -14.68
C SER A 25 12.96 -6.41 -14.64
N ARG A 26 11.96 -6.05 -15.45
CA ARG A 26 10.72 -6.81 -15.62
C ARG A 26 10.97 -8.19 -16.21
N GLN A 27 12.05 -8.35 -16.98
CA GLN A 27 12.29 -9.54 -17.81
C GLN A 27 11.01 -9.90 -18.61
N GLU A 28 10.65 -11.18 -18.64
CA GLU A 28 9.39 -11.66 -19.23
C GLU A 28 8.19 -11.62 -18.27
N GLY A 29 8.26 -10.84 -17.19
CA GLY A 29 7.14 -10.68 -16.26
C GLY A 29 5.89 -10.10 -16.92
N VAL A 30 4.73 -10.33 -16.31
CA VAL A 30 3.44 -9.79 -16.77
C VAL A 30 3.46 -8.26 -16.67
N THR A 31 3.02 -7.58 -17.71
CA THR A 31 2.94 -6.10 -17.79
C THR A 31 1.62 -5.55 -17.22
N LEU A 32 1.50 -4.23 -16.99
CA LEU A 32 0.26 -3.65 -16.45
C LEU A 32 -0.91 -3.79 -17.41
N HIS A 33 -0.70 -3.53 -18.70
CA HIS A 33 -1.78 -3.66 -19.67
C HIS A 33 -2.10 -5.15 -19.92
N GLU A 34 -1.12 -6.06 -19.89
CA GLU A 34 -1.43 -7.50 -19.89
C GLU A 34 -2.26 -7.93 -18.69
N ALA A 35 -1.89 -7.49 -17.49
CA ALA A 35 -2.62 -7.82 -16.27
C ALA A 35 -4.07 -7.33 -16.33
N THR A 36 -4.31 -6.16 -16.95
CA THR A 36 -5.66 -5.66 -17.24
C THR A 36 -6.42 -6.58 -18.19
N VAL A 37 -5.77 -7.10 -19.24
CA VAL A 37 -6.41 -8.07 -20.14
C VAL A 37 -6.69 -9.40 -19.43
N ILE A 38 -5.79 -9.87 -18.57
CA ILE A 38 -5.99 -11.09 -17.77
C ILE A 38 -7.21 -10.93 -16.85
N ASP A 39 -7.35 -9.80 -16.16
CA ASP A 39 -8.49 -9.48 -15.30
C ASP A 39 -9.82 -9.49 -16.09
N ASN A 40 -9.79 -9.00 -17.33
CA ASN A 40 -10.94 -9.00 -18.23
C ASN A 40 -11.14 -10.32 -19.01
N TYR A 41 -10.49 -11.42 -18.59
CA TYR A 41 -10.58 -12.73 -19.22
C TYR A 41 -10.19 -12.75 -20.72
N GLY A 42 -9.31 -11.84 -21.13
CA GLY A 42 -8.88 -11.72 -22.52
C GLY A 42 -7.95 -12.85 -22.97
N SER A 43 -7.86 -12.99 -24.29
CA SER A 43 -7.07 -13.99 -25.00
C SER A 43 -5.56 -13.72 -24.95
N LEU A 44 -4.76 -14.72 -25.34
CA LEU A 44 -3.31 -14.58 -25.46
C LEU A 44 -2.90 -13.55 -26.53
N GLU A 45 -3.69 -13.40 -27.59
CA GLU A 45 -3.43 -12.40 -28.64
C GLU A 45 -3.66 -10.98 -28.11
N GLU A 46 -4.76 -10.76 -27.38
CA GLU A 46 -5.03 -9.47 -26.73
C GLU A 46 -3.96 -9.13 -25.69
N ARG A 47 -3.47 -10.11 -24.94
CA ARG A 47 -2.35 -9.92 -24.02
C ARG A 47 -1.06 -9.52 -24.75
N ALA A 48 -0.73 -10.21 -25.84
CA ALA A 48 0.45 -9.89 -26.64
C ALA A 48 0.38 -8.46 -27.20
N LEU A 49 -0.80 -8.02 -27.65
CA LEU A 49 -1.02 -6.64 -28.09
C LEU A 49 -0.90 -5.66 -26.92
N ALA A 50 -1.52 -5.95 -25.78
CA ALA A 50 -1.47 -5.10 -24.60
C ALA A 50 -0.05 -4.88 -24.11
N ARG A 51 0.79 -5.93 -24.10
CA ARG A 51 2.21 -5.86 -23.72
C ARG A 51 3.00 -4.82 -24.52
N THR A 52 2.60 -4.52 -25.75
CA THR A 52 3.29 -3.53 -26.59
C THR A 52 3.08 -2.08 -26.11
N GLN A 53 2.13 -1.84 -25.22
CA GLN A 53 1.86 -0.52 -24.62
C GLN A 53 2.83 -0.22 -23.46
N ASP A 54 3.30 -1.25 -22.76
CA ASP A 54 4.22 -1.13 -21.63
C ASP A 54 5.70 -1.10 -22.10
N THR A 55 6.08 0.04 -22.69
CA THR A 55 7.38 0.28 -23.35
C THR A 55 8.52 0.71 -22.41
N GLU A 56 8.24 0.85 -21.12
CA GLU A 56 9.19 1.32 -20.13
C GLU A 56 10.32 0.30 -19.86
N ASP A 57 11.57 0.77 -19.94
CA ASP A 57 12.76 -0.05 -19.65
C ASP A 57 13.09 -0.10 -18.15
N LYS A 58 12.56 0.86 -17.38
CA LYS A 58 12.84 1.07 -15.96
C LYS A 58 11.55 1.31 -15.21
N TRP A 59 11.38 0.69 -14.05
CA TRP A 59 10.16 0.83 -13.26
C TRP A 59 9.90 2.29 -12.84
N GLN A 60 10.96 3.10 -12.70
CA GLN A 60 10.86 4.53 -12.39
C GLN A 60 10.18 5.34 -13.50
N ASN A 61 10.09 4.79 -14.71
CA ASN A 61 9.49 5.43 -15.87
C ASN A 61 8.06 4.97 -16.14
N VAL A 62 7.49 4.08 -15.31
CA VAL A 62 6.10 3.67 -15.41
C VAL A 62 5.21 4.91 -15.26
N PRO A 63 4.28 5.19 -16.18
CA PRO A 63 3.47 6.40 -16.12
C PRO A 63 2.57 6.45 -14.87
N ASP A 64 2.57 7.59 -14.17
CA ASP A 64 1.70 7.83 -13.01
C ASP A 64 0.21 7.59 -13.33
N ARG A 65 -0.21 7.89 -14.57
CA ARG A 65 -1.58 7.64 -15.04
C ARG A 65 -1.91 6.16 -15.01
N ASP A 66 -1.00 5.31 -15.46
CA ASP A 66 -1.23 3.88 -15.54
C ASP A 66 -1.30 3.31 -14.12
N ILE A 67 -0.37 3.69 -13.24
CA ILE A 67 -0.41 3.31 -11.81
C ILE A 67 -1.71 3.76 -11.13
N ARG A 68 -2.14 5.01 -11.38
CA ARG A 68 -3.34 5.59 -10.75
C ARG A 68 -4.63 4.85 -11.12
N PHE A 69 -4.72 4.33 -12.34
CA PHE A 69 -5.96 3.77 -12.89
C PHE A 69 -5.93 2.25 -13.08
N THR A 70 -4.81 1.58 -12.78
CA THR A 70 -4.68 0.12 -12.81
C THR A 70 -4.47 -0.41 -11.39
N ASN A 71 -5.50 -0.33 -10.55
CA ASN A 71 -5.42 -0.77 -9.16
C ASN A 71 -5.57 -2.29 -9.00
N ALA A 72 -6.41 -2.95 -9.82
CA ALA A 72 -6.68 -4.39 -9.70
C ALA A 72 -5.54 -5.27 -10.24
N VAL A 73 -4.67 -4.72 -11.09
CA VAL A 73 -3.66 -5.47 -11.85
C VAL A 73 -2.62 -6.17 -10.98
N LEU A 74 -2.35 -5.67 -9.77
CA LEU A 74 -1.38 -6.27 -8.83
C LEU A 74 -1.75 -7.73 -8.48
N SER A 75 -3.04 -8.10 -8.56
CA SER A 75 -3.52 -9.48 -8.39
C SER A 75 -2.98 -10.40 -9.48
N PHE A 76 -2.91 -9.90 -10.71
CA PHE A 76 -2.65 -10.65 -11.94
C PHE A 76 -1.19 -10.60 -12.40
N LEU A 77 -0.35 -9.81 -11.73
CA LEU A 77 1.09 -9.86 -11.92
C LEU A 77 1.65 -11.20 -11.44
N ASP A 78 2.53 -11.78 -12.25
CA ASP A 78 3.41 -12.87 -11.82
C ASP A 78 4.51 -12.32 -10.88
N PRO A 79 5.31 -13.19 -10.22
CA PRO A 79 6.34 -12.71 -9.29
C PRO A 79 7.32 -11.71 -9.91
N LYS A 80 7.68 -11.85 -11.20
CA LYS A 80 8.60 -10.94 -11.89
C LYS A 80 7.96 -9.59 -12.18
N GLY A 81 6.74 -9.57 -12.70
CA GLY A 81 5.96 -8.35 -12.91
C GLY A 81 5.73 -7.63 -11.59
N PHE A 82 5.38 -8.36 -10.53
CA PHE A 82 5.18 -7.78 -9.21
C PHE A 82 6.47 -7.15 -8.66
N HIS A 83 7.60 -7.86 -8.74
CA HIS A 83 8.91 -7.35 -8.33
C HIS A 83 9.30 -6.06 -9.05
N TYR A 84 8.96 -5.95 -10.33
CA TYR A 84 9.21 -4.76 -11.14
C TYR A 84 8.27 -3.59 -10.80
N TYR A 85 6.97 -3.81 -10.69
CA TYR A 85 5.99 -2.73 -10.56
C TYR A 85 5.75 -2.26 -9.13
N ILE A 86 5.90 -3.12 -8.12
CA ILE A 86 5.63 -2.74 -6.74
C ILE A 86 6.42 -1.50 -6.25
N PRO A 87 7.73 -1.30 -6.55
CA PRO A 87 8.40 -0.06 -6.16
C PRO A 87 7.80 1.18 -6.84
N ALA A 88 7.35 1.08 -8.10
CA ALA A 88 6.69 2.18 -8.80
C ALA A 88 5.39 2.57 -8.10
N TYR A 89 4.58 1.58 -7.73
CA TYR A 89 3.31 1.78 -7.00
C TYR A 89 3.53 2.39 -5.62
N VAL A 90 4.52 1.92 -4.87
CA VAL A 90 4.82 2.46 -3.52
C VAL A 90 5.37 3.89 -3.60
N VAL A 91 6.24 4.18 -4.58
CA VAL A 91 6.73 5.56 -4.80
C VAL A 91 5.59 6.49 -5.22
N TRP A 92 4.73 6.05 -6.13
CA TRP A 92 3.52 6.79 -6.52
C TRP A 92 2.60 7.03 -5.32
N TYR A 93 2.40 6.00 -4.49
CA TYR A 93 1.63 6.10 -3.24
C TYR A 93 2.18 7.22 -2.36
N LEU A 94 3.48 7.20 -2.05
CA LEU A 94 4.10 8.19 -1.16
C LEU A 94 4.05 9.61 -1.74
N ARG A 95 4.14 9.76 -3.06
CA ARG A 95 4.03 11.08 -3.71
C ARG A 95 2.61 11.67 -3.63
N ASN A 96 1.58 10.81 -3.59
CA ASN A 96 0.20 11.21 -3.83
C ASN A 96 -0.78 10.99 -2.67
N ILE A 97 -0.40 10.25 -1.61
CA ILE A 97 -1.29 9.94 -0.47
C ILE A 97 -1.82 11.19 0.25
N ASP A 98 -1.12 12.30 0.05
CA ASP A 98 -1.36 13.58 0.66
C ASP A 98 -2.07 14.59 -0.25
N ASN A 99 -2.52 14.16 -1.43
CA ASN A 99 -3.17 15.02 -2.40
C ASN A 99 -4.52 15.52 -1.84
N GLU A 100 -4.68 16.83 -1.75
CA GLU A 100 -5.88 17.49 -1.20
C GLU A 100 -6.90 17.88 -2.29
N ASP A 101 -6.60 17.63 -3.57
CA ASP A 101 -7.54 17.83 -4.66
C ASP A 101 -8.73 16.86 -4.52
N PRO A 102 -9.96 17.35 -4.34
CA PRO A 102 -11.14 16.51 -4.15
C PRO A 102 -11.48 15.66 -5.39
N GLU A 103 -10.97 16.01 -6.58
CA GLU A 103 -11.10 15.19 -7.79
C GLU A 103 -9.99 14.13 -7.89
N PHE A 104 -8.98 14.20 -7.02
CA PHE A 104 -7.92 13.23 -6.94
C PHE A 104 -8.35 12.01 -6.11
N TRP A 105 -9.09 11.11 -6.76
CA TRP A 105 -9.39 9.79 -6.22
C TRP A 105 -8.55 8.70 -6.91
N SER A 106 -8.21 7.64 -6.16
CA SER A 106 -7.65 6.40 -6.69
C SER A 106 -7.80 5.26 -5.68
N ASN A 107 -8.23 4.09 -6.16
CA ASN A 107 -8.24 2.85 -5.39
C ASN A 107 -6.84 2.21 -5.28
N THR A 108 -5.82 2.79 -5.92
CA THR A 108 -4.45 2.27 -5.92
C THR A 108 -3.86 2.30 -4.51
N PHE A 109 -4.18 3.28 -3.67
CA PHE A 109 -3.70 3.33 -2.28
C PHE A 109 -4.08 2.05 -1.51
N SER A 110 -5.37 1.74 -1.45
CA SER A 110 -5.86 0.53 -0.79
C SER A 110 -5.35 -0.74 -1.45
N SER A 111 -5.19 -0.74 -2.79
CA SER A 111 -4.64 -1.90 -3.50
C SER A 111 -3.19 -2.19 -3.11
N VAL A 112 -2.32 -1.17 -2.98
CA VAL A 112 -0.93 -1.36 -2.55
C VAL A 112 -0.89 -2.01 -1.17
N ILE A 113 -1.65 -1.48 -0.21
CA ILE A 113 -1.70 -2.02 1.15
C ILE A 113 -2.26 -3.44 1.14
N PHE A 114 -3.37 -3.68 0.44
CA PHE A 114 -3.93 -5.02 0.28
C PHE A 114 -2.91 -6.00 -0.30
N HIS A 115 -2.15 -5.67 -1.33
CA HIS A 115 -1.21 -6.63 -1.92
C HIS A 115 0.06 -6.87 -1.08
N LEU A 116 0.40 -5.93 -0.19
CA LEU A 116 1.46 -6.10 0.78
C LEU A 116 0.98 -6.79 2.07
N SER A 117 -0.32 -6.83 2.35
CA SER A 117 -0.94 -7.46 3.52
C SER A 117 -1.64 -8.80 3.23
N ALA A 118 -2.17 -9.00 2.02
CA ALA A 118 -3.04 -10.10 1.62
C ALA A 118 -2.37 -11.47 1.76
N GLY A 119 -1.08 -11.57 1.42
CA GLY A 119 -0.29 -12.81 1.57
C GLY A 119 -0.01 -13.23 3.02
N VAL A 120 -0.56 -12.49 3.98
CA VAL A 120 -0.32 -12.64 5.41
C VAL A 120 -1.63 -12.94 6.18
N HIS A 121 -2.77 -13.02 5.49
CA HIS A 121 -4.04 -13.50 6.06
C HIS A 121 -4.13 -15.03 6.05
N ASP A 122 -4.87 -15.57 7.03
CA ASP A 122 -4.79 -16.95 7.54
C ASP A 122 -5.08 -18.09 6.53
N ASP A 123 -5.47 -17.79 5.29
CA ASP A 123 -5.77 -18.77 4.24
C ASP A 123 -5.22 -18.41 2.84
N VAL A 124 -4.33 -17.42 2.73
CA VAL A 124 -3.88 -16.90 1.44
C VAL A 124 -2.52 -17.50 1.07
N GLY A 125 -2.59 -18.64 0.37
CA GLY A 125 -1.52 -19.61 0.15
C GLY A 125 -0.24 -19.17 -0.57
N GLU A 126 0.67 -20.15 -0.73
CA GLU A 126 2.05 -20.06 -1.25
C GLU A 126 2.25 -19.13 -2.46
N TYR A 127 1.21 -18.96 -3.29
CA TYR A 127 1.22 -18.06 -4.43
C TYR A 127 1.47 -16.59 -4.05
N TYR A 128 0.80 -16.04 -3.02
CA TYR A 128 1.00 -14.64 -2.65
C TYR A 128 2.40 -14.40 -2.07
N LEU A 129 2.86 -15.30 -1.19
CA LEU A 129 4.23 -15.27 -0.67
C LEU A 129 5.28 -15.45 -1.79
N SER A 130 4.93 -16.12 -2.89
CA SER A 130 5.84 -16.26 -4.03
C SER A 130 6.22 -14.92 -4.67
N LYS A 131 5.35 -13.91 -4.59
CA LYS A 131 5.62 -12.55 -5.09
C LYS A 131 6.76 -11.86 -4.34
N PHE A 132 6.98 -12.22 -3.08
CA PHE A 132 8.05 -11.65 -2.25
C PHE A 132 9.37 -12.44 -2.35
N LYS A 133 9.37 -13.66 -2.92
CA LYS A 133 10.58 -14.51 -3.01
C LYS A 133 11.71 -13.92 -3.85
N LEU A 134 11.40 -12.97 -4.74
CA LEU A 134 12.41 -12.31 -5.57
C LEU A 134 13.06 -11.10 -4.89
N PHE A 135 12.56 -10.68 -3.72
CA PHE A 135 13.10 -9.51 -3.04
C PHE A 135 14.46 -9.83 -2.44
N THR A 136 15.41 -8.92 -2.58
CA THR A 136 16.60 -8.92 -1.73
C THR A 136 16.24 -8.50 -0.31
N LEU A 137 17.17 -8.69 0.63
CA LEU A 137 16.96 -8.24 2.01
C LEU A 137 16.74 -6.72 2.08
N GLU A 138 17.47 -5.95 1.28
CA GLU A 138 17.36 -4.49 1.19
C GLU A 138 15.99 -4.07 0.64
N GLN A 139 15.47 -4.79 -0.36
CA GLN A 139 14.14 -4.55 -0.92
C GLN A 139 13.04 -4.86 0.10
N ALA A 140 13.16 -5.98 0.80
CA ALA A 140 12.21 -6.35 1.86
C ALA A 140 12.23 -5.33 3.02
N LYS A 141 13.42 -4.84 3.41
CA LYS A 141 13.59 -3.77 4.39
C LYS A 141 12.90 -2.47 3.97
N ALA A 142 13.12 -2.02 2.74
CA ALA A 142 12.51 -0.80 2.23
C ALA A 142 10.97 -0.88 2.26
N ILE A 143 10.40 -2.05 1.91
CA ILE A 143 8.95 -2.29 1.99
C ILE A 143 8.47 -2.37 3.45
N ALA A 144 9.22 -3.00 4.36
CA ALA A 144 8.89 -3.01 5.78
C ALA A 144 8.88 -1.58 6.37
N HIS A 145 9.87 -0.74 6.04
CA HIS A 145 9.89 0.66 6.46
C HIS A 145 8.72 1.47 5.88
N PHE A 146 8.33 1.21 4.64
CA PHE A 146 7.09 1.77 4.06
C PHE A 146 5.85 1.39 4.88
N LEU A 147 5.70 0.11 5.23
CA LEU A 147 4.57 -0.36 6.03
C LEU A 147 4.57 0.22 7.45
N VAL A 148 5.76 0.43 8.06
CA VAL A 148 5.88 1.14 9.35
C VAL A 148 5.37 2.56 9.21
N PHE A 149 5.81 3.28 8.18
CA PHE A 149 5.33 4.65 7.92
C PHE A 149 3.81 4.69 7.73
N GLU A 150 3.26 3.77 6.95
CA GLU A 150 1.82 3.71 6.71
C GLU A 150 1.03 3.38 7.98
N ALA A 151 1.48 2.38 8.75
CA ALA A 151 0.83 2.01 10.01
C ALA A 151 0.81 3.20 10.98
N GLU A 152 1.92 3.92 11.12
CA GLU A 152 1.99 5.12 11.97
C GLU A 152 1.12 6.28 11.45
N ARG A 153 1.01 6.44 10.12
CA ARG A 153 0.16 7.46 9.49
C ARG A 153 -1.32 7.18 9.79
N GLU A 154 -1.76 5.94 9.59
CA GLU A 154 -3.14 5.54 9.88
C GLU A 154 -3.44 5.59 11.38
N ASP A 155 -2.49 5.18 12.22
CA ASP A 155 -2.60 5.30 13.66
C ASP A 155 -2.89 6.74 14.09
N ALA A 156 -2.07 7.67 13.59
CA ALA A 156 -2.21 9.10 13.88
C ALA A 156 -3.57 9.64 13.40
N ALA A 157 -4.03 9.21 12.21
CA ALA A 157 -5.32 9.60 11.67
C ALA A 157 -6.49 9.10 12.52
N GLN A 158 -6.47 7.83 12.94
CA GLN A 158 -7.52 7.24 13.78
C GLN A 158 -7.54 7.84 15.19
N ILE A 159 -6.36 8.10 15.78
CA ILE A 159 -6.25 8.78 17.07
C ILE A 159 -6.82 10.20 16.98
N ALA A 160 -6.46 10.96 15.94
CA ALA A 160 -6.98 12.30 15.72
C ALA A 160 -8.50 12.30 15.52
N TYR A 161 -9.03 11.35 14.74
CA TYR A 161 -10.47 11.16 14.56
C TYR A 161 -11.18 10.89 15.88
N LYS A 162 -10.66 9.95 16.69
CA LYS A 162 -11.21 9.63 18.03
C LYS A 162 -11.21 10.85 18.95
N GLN A 163 -10.13 11.64 18.94
CA GLN A 163 -10.04 12.88 19.72
C GLN A 163 -11.06 13.93 19.26
N GLN A 164 -11.23 14.09 17.94
CA GLN A 164 -12.18 15.03 17.38
C GLN A 164 -13.63 14.62 17.70
N TRP A 165 -13.95 13.33 17.55
CA TRP A 165 -15.25 12.78 17.91
C TRP A 165 -15.56 13.00 19.40
N ARG A 166 -14.62 12.65 20.29
CA ARG A 166 -14.77 12.91 21.75
C ARG A 166 -15.02 14.39 22.04
N LYS A 167 -14.24 15.29 21.44
CA LYS A 167 -14.41 16.73 21.61
C LYS A 167 -15.78 17.21 21.12
N SER A 168 -16.29 16.65 20.03
CA SER A 168 -17.63 16.97 19.52
C SER A 168 -18.70 16.51 20.51
N MET A 169 -18.64 15.25 20.95
CA MET A 169 -19.66 14.68 21.82
C MET A 169 -19.63 15.26 23.25
N SER A 170 -18.46 15.62 23.79
CA SER A 170 -18.40 16.34 25.07
C SER A 170 -19.07 17.71 25.03
N LYS A 171 -19.10 18.39 23.86
CA LYS A 171 -19.86 19.64 23.70
C LYS A 171 -21.37 19.41 23.71
N GLU A 172 -21.81 18.23 23.29
CA GLU A 172 -23.21 17.79 23.34
C GLU A 172 -23.63 17.29 24.75
N GLY A 173 -22.71 17.32 25.73
CA GLY A 173 -23.00 17.04 27.14
C GLY A 173 -22.67 15.62 27.61
N PHE A 174 -22.08 14.77 26.77
CA PHE A 174 -21.69 13.41 27.13
C PHE A 174 -20.47 13.37 28.05
N SER A 175 -20.52 12.54 29.10
CA SER A 175 -19.41 12.28 30.01
C SER A 175 -18.34 11.38 29.38
N PRO A 176 -17.08 11.37 29.87
CA PRO A 176 -16.04 10.48 29.35
C PRO A 176 -16.42 8.99 29.39
N GLU A 177 -17.15 8.56 30.43
CA GLU A 177 -17.59 7.18 30.61
C GLU A 177 -18.64 6.79 29.55
N GLU A 178 -19.58 7.69 29.26
CA GLU A 178 -20.59 7.50 28.20
C GLU A 178 -19.95 7.45 26.81
N LEU A 179 -18.87 8.21 26.58
CA LEU A 179 -18.14 8.19 25.30
C LEU A 179 -17.34 6.92 25.08
N ASP A 180 -16.76 6.35 26.13
CA ASP A 180 -16.02 5.10 26.02
C ASP A 180 -16.96 3.92 25.77
N ASP A 181 -18.17 3.96 26.34
CA ASP A 181 -19.20 2.96 26.05
C ASP A 181 -19.80 3.14 24.64
N ALA A 182 -20.09 4.38 24.23
CA ALA A 182 -20.68 4.71 22.93
C ALA A 182 -19.72 4.55 21.73
N TRP A 183 -18.42 4.34 21.95
CA TRP A 183 -17.48 4.07 20.86
C TRP A 183 -17.92 2.78 20.13
N PRO A 184 -18.19 2.82 18.82
CA PRO A 184 -18.74 1.67 18.11
C PRO A 184 -17.88 0.42 18.28
N GLU A 185 -18.49 -0.75 18.52
CA GLU A 185 -17.73 -2.00 18.73
C GLU A 185 -16.73 -2.26 17.59
N GLY A 186 -17.13 -2.04 16.34
CA GLY A 186 -16.22 -2.17 15.18
C GLY A 186 -14.99 -1.26 15.25
N GLU A 187 -15.11 -0.09 15.87
CA GLU A 187 -13.98 0.83 16.12
C GLU A 187 -13.25 0.50 17.44
N LYS A 188 -13.86 -0.24 18.38
CA LYS A 188 -13.17 -0.80 19.55
C LYS A 188 -12.24 -1.94 19.13
N PHE A 189 -12.72 -2.85 18.27
CA PHE A 189 -11.90 -3.92 17.69
C PHE A 189 -10.72 -3.36 16.91
N ARG A 190 -10.94 -2.30 16.13
CA ARG A 190 -9.87 -1.58 15.43
C ARG A 190 -8.89 -0.87 16.35
N ILE A 191 -9.02 -0.87 17.67
CA ILE A 191 -8.07 -0.27 18.60
C ILE A 191 -7.81 -1.26 19.76
N GLU A 192 -7.39 -2.48 19.42
CA GLU A 192 -7.01 -3.48 20.41
C GLU A 192 -5.63 -3.15 21.02
N ARG A 193 -5.43 -3.35 22.33
CA ARG A 193 -4.15 -3.12 23.05
C ARG A 193 -3.60 -1.68 22.98
N GLY A 194 -4.43 -0.71 22.62
CA GLY A 194 -4.07 0.71 22.61
C GLY A 194 -3.47 1.22 21.30
N LEU A 195 -3.41 0.40 20.24
CA LEU A 195 -3.00 0.82 18.91
C LEU A 195 -4.06 0.46 17.86
N PRO A 196 -4.22 1.29 16.81
CA PRO A 196 -5.07 0.96 15.69
C PRO A 196 -4.71 -0.35 14.97
N GLU A 197 -5.70 -1.21 14.76
CA GLU A 197 -5.63 -2.40 13.93
C GLU A 197 -5.85 -1.98 12.47
N ASN A 198 -4.74 -1.74 11.77
CA ASN A 198 -4.74 -1.51 10.33
C ASN A 198 -3.98 -2.61 9.58
N ASP A 199 -4.26 -2.72 8.28
CA ASP A 199 -3.68 -3.73 7.40
C ASP A 199 -2.15 -3.71 7.40
N ALA A 200 -1.55 -2.52 7.40
CA ALA A 200 -0.10 -2.36 7.41
C ALA A 200 0.51 -2.90 8.72
N ARG A 201 -0.10 -2.60 9.87
CA ARG A 201 0.31 -3.12 11.19
C ARG A 201 0.20 -4.64 11.24
N ARG A 202 -0.91 -5.21 10.77
CA ARG A 202 -1.07 -6.67 10.71
C ARG A 202 -0.04 -7.34 9.81
N ALA A 203 0.25 -6.73 8.66
CA ALA A 203 1.27 -7.23 7.73
C ALA A 203 2.67 -7.22 8.39
N LEU A 204 3.00 -6.19 9.16
CA LEU A 204 4.24 -6.10 9.95
C LEU A 204 4.31 -7.21 11.00
N GLU A 205 3.28 -7.36 11.83
CA GLU A 205 3.29 -8.35 12.92
C GLU A 205 3.44 -9.79 12.44
N ARG A 206 2.85 -10.10 11.29
CA ARG A 206 2.77 -11.47 10.80
C ARG A 206 3.85 -11.85 9.78
N TYR A 207 4.41 -10.89 9.03
CA TYR A 207 5.44 -11.19 8.02
C TYR A 207 6.56 -10.16 7.97
N TRP A 208 6.25 -8.88 7.73
CA TRP A 208 7.28 -7.89 7.37
C TRP A 208 8.18 -7.46 8.54
N GLY A 209 7.73 -7.62 9.77
CA GLY A 209 8.48 -7.26 10.97
C GLY A 209 9.78 -8.04 11.15
N GLN A 210 9.94 -9.19 10.47
CA GLN A 210 11.20 -9.95 10.48
C GLN A 210 12.35 -9.22 9.75
N PHE A 211 12.05 -8.18 8.97
CA PHE A 211 13.05 -7.43 8.21
C PHE A 211 13.44 -6.11 8.88
N LEU A 212 12.78 -5.70 9.96
CA LEU A 212 13.13 -4.54 10.78
C LEU A 212 14.29 -4.87 11.74
#